data_AF-A0A661B511-F1
#
_entry.id   AF-A0A661B511-F1
#
_cell.length_a   1.000
_cell.length_b   1.000
_cell.length_c   1.000
_cell.angle_alpha   90.00
_cell.angle_beta   90.00
_cell.angle_gamma   90.00
#
_symmetry.space_group_name_H-M   'P 1'
#
loop_
_entity.id
_entity.type
_entity.pdbx_description
1 polymer ?
#
loop_
_entity_poly.entity_id
_entity_poly.type
_entity_poly.pdbx_seq_one_letter_code
_entity_poly.pdbx_strand_id
1 'polypeptide(L)'
;PLFYIYYYVIPGVKNFRAPETALFVAAFCFFVSAAFTVDKIFSLEAKKSTRKKHSSKGPAETKLWRNRLLWGGLAATILFVILAVFGKPLCESWIKSVYNPQTTNIQYKVSALASNFKTFLKSSILSLVLCWIGLGALIIKLRSSSKSKFFPLFIATLLIIPTAIDFWRIDRRFIVADDIGKYFPENRTVKFFEQRRKKEGPFRVFALPKTMKYTQLGAYGIDVTTLGELHGNQLRWYDEFTGRHEQPQWLLVYRHFWDILNFEYLLSPQPLDTEYMDLSFVGQTDAGLIYRNTIAFPRVRTFHKWEVMKHEDVLKRIRHESFYSDTFVNYRNTVLLEEDPGFPQPTISPDSALWFIGVTGTITDYKENEFTVKTNLPYDGILFISQNWYPAWHAEENGKKLKIIRANYSFIGVPLKAGPHVIHFYYHSPLIKKSLLVSIASSIIVLICLVVPAIFRKRSRSIKRAYQRAIDGKA
;
A
#
# COMPACT_ATOMS: atom_id res chain seq x y z
N PRO A 1 6.42 26.27 15.62
CA PRO A 1 5.53 27.46 15.77
C PRO A 1 4.65 27.74 14.53
N LEU A 2 5.22 28.02 13.35
CA LEU A 2 4.43 28.32 12.12
C LEU A 2 3.50 27.18 11.70
N PHE A 3 3.95 25.94 11.85
CA PHE A 3 3.13 24.77 11.53
C PHE A 3 1.90 24.64 12.45
N TYR A 4 1.99 25.07 13.71
CA TYR A 4 0.88 25.01 14.66
C TYR A 4 -0.28 25.92 14.21
N ILE A 5 0.05 27.15 13.79
CA ILE A 5 -0.92 28.09 13.23
C ILE A 5 -1.56 27.49 11.97
N TYR A 6 -0.74 26.96 11.05
CA TYR A 6 -1.22 26.33 9.82
C TYR A 6 -2.17 25.14 10.09
N TYR A 7 -1.84 24.29 11.08
CA TYR A 7 -2.60 23.10 11.43
C TYR A 7 -3.97 23.42 12.07
N TYR A 8 -4.01 24.39 12.99
CA TYR A 8 -5.22 24.70 13.75
C TYR A 8 -6.12 25.77 13.12
N VAL A 9 -5.56 26.68 12.32
CA VAL A 9 -6.32 27.80 11.74
C VAL A 9 -6.93 27.46 10.38
N ILE A 10 -6.25 26.65 9.55
CA ILE A 10 -6.73 26.37 8.19
C ILE A 10 -7.64 25.13 8.19
N PRO A 11 -8.93 25.27 7.80
CA PRO A 11 -9.85 24.14 7.76
C PRO A 11 -9.34 23.01 6.87
N GLY A 12 -9.46 21.76 7.36
CA GLY A 12 -9.10 20.57 6.61
C GLY A 12 -7.63 20.15 6.68
N VAL A 13 -6.71 21.00 7.18
CA VAL A 13 -5.29 20.63 7.31
C VAL A 13 -5.10 19.44 8.26
N LYS A 14 -5.88 19.36 9.34
CA LYS A 14 -5.89 18.23 10.28
C LYS A 14 -6.29 16.89 9.66
N ASN A 15 -6.89 16.88 8.47
CA ASN A 15 -7.31 15.65 7.79
C ASN A 15 -6.15 15.00 7.01
N PHE A 16 -5.02 15.69 6.86
CA PHE A 16 -3.84 15.18 6.18
C PHE A 16 -2.94 14.42 7.15
N ARG A 17 -2.52 13.21 6.76
CA ARG A 17 -1.63 12.34 7.57
C ARG A 17 -0.28 13.00 7.85
N ALA A 18 0.20 13.83 6.92
CA ALA A 18 1.46 14.56 7.07
C ALA A 18 1.34 15.99 6.54
N PRO A 19 2.00 16.98 7.20
CA PRO A 19 2.02 18.39 6.82
C PRO A 19 2.22 18.64 5.31
N GLU A 20 3.17 17.94 4.72
CA GLU A 20 3.59 18.08 3.34
C GLU A 20 2.51 17.66 2.33
N THR A 21 1.59 16.77 2.72
CA THR A 21 0.52 16.33 1.82
C THR A 21 -0.52 17.42 1.57
N ALA A 22 -0.61 18.42 2.45
CA ALA A 22 -1.44 19.61 2.23
C ALA A 22 -0.92 20.50 1.08
N LEU A 23 0.36 20.38 0.68
CA LEU A 23 0.91 21.09 -0.48
C LEU A 23 0.19 20.74 -1.79
N PHE A 24 -0.49 19.60 -1.85
CA PHE A 24 -1.36 19.25 -2.98
C PHE A 24 -2.43 20.32 -3.23
N VAL A 25 -2.98 20.95 -2.18
CA VAL A 25 -3.97 22.03 -2.32
C VAL A 25 -3.37 23.23 -3.05
N ALA A 26 -2.15 23.62 -2.67
CA ALA A 26 -1.44 24.70 -3.34
C ALA A 26 -1.18 24.35 -4.82
N ALA A 27 -0.68 23.14 -5.09
CA ALA A 27 -0.45 22.66 -6.46
C ALA A 27 -1.74 22.66 -7.29
N PHE A 28 -2.85 22.18 -6.74
CA PHE A 28 -4.17 22.21 -7.38
C PHE A 28 -4.60 23.63 -7.74
N CYS A 29 -4.50 24.58 -6.80
CA CYS A 29 -4.82 25.99 -7.05
C CYS A 29 -3.96 26.59 -8.16
N PHE A 30 -2.66 26.27 -8.21
CA PHE A 30 -1.78 26.70 -9.30
C PHE A 30 -2.21 26.13 -10.66
N PHE A 31 -2.51 24.83 -10.75
CA PHE A 31 -2.96 24.21 -11.99
C PHE A 31 -4.30 24.77 -12.48
N VAL A 32 -5.26 24.96 -11.59
CA VAL A 32 -6.57 25.56 -11.92
C VAL A 32 -6.39 27.00 -12.41
N SER A 33 -5.56 27.80 -11.75
CA SER A 33 -5.26 29.18 -12.15
C SER A 33 -4.55 29.24 -13.51
N ALA A 34 -3.62 28.31 -13.77
CA ALA A 34 -2.97 28.17 -15.06
C ALA A 34 -3.99 27.79 -16.15
N ALA A 35 -4.91 26.87 -15.87
CA ALA A 35 -5.97 26.49 -16.81
C ALA A 35 -6.89 27.67 -17.15
N PHE A 36 -7.29 28.49 -16.17
CA PHE A 36 -8.06 29.71 -16.43
C PHE A 36 -7.28 30.74 -17.26
N THR A 37 -5.97 30.84 -17.06
CA THR A 37 -5.11 31.72 -17.87
C THR A 37 -5.07 31.25 -19.33
N VAL A 38 -4.93 29.94 -19.54
CA VAL A 38 -4.99 29.33 -20.88
C VAL A 38 -6.35 29.60 -21.51
N ASP A 39 -7.47 29.31 -20.83
CA ASP A 39 -8.82 29.56 -21.35
C ASP A 39 -9.02 31.04 -21.71
N LYS A 40 -8.56 31.96 -20.85
CA LYS A 40 -8.62 33.40 -21.13
C LYS A 40 -7.89 33.75 -22.41
N ILE A 41 -6.68 33.23 -22.64
CA ILE A 41 -5.90 33.46 -23.86
C ILE A 41 -6.66 32.97 -25.10
N PHE A 42 -7.26 31.78 -25.03
CA PHE A 42 -8.08 31.25 -26.12
C PHE A 42 -9.37 32.06 -26.35
N SER A 43 -9.96 32.65 -25.31
CA SER A 43 -11.17 33.50 -25.40
C SER A 43 -10.91 34.87 -26.06
N LEU A 44 -9.71 35.44 -25.92
CA LEU A 44 -9.35 36.75 -26.48
C LEU A 44 -9.32 36.73 -28.01
N GLU A 45 -8.96 35.60 -28.61
CA GLU A 45 -9.00 35.40 -30.06
C GLU A 45 -10.44 35.34 -30.59
N ALA A 46 -11.36 34.69 -29.86
CA ALA A 46 -12.77 34.60 -30.25
C ALA A 46 -13.41 36.00 -30.41
N LYS A 47 -13.06 36.94 -29.54
CA LYS A 47 -13.51 38.35 -29.60
C LYS A 47 -12.85 39.15 -30.74
N LYS A 48 -11.60 38.85 -31.09
CA LYS A 48 -10.90 39.43 -32.26
C LYS A 48 -11.59 39.06 -33.58
N SER A 49 -12.24 37.89 -33.63
CA SER A 49 -12.95 37.40 -34.82
C SER A 49 -14.35 38.00 -35.02
N THR A 50 -15.02 38.50 -33.98
CA THR A 50 -16.39 39.06 -34.07
C THR A 50 -16.41 40.58 -34.25
N ARG A 51 -15.41 41.31 -33.76
CA ARG A 51 -15.29 42.77 -33.96
C ARG A 51 -14.49 43.11 -35.22
N LYS A 52 -15.09 42.96 -36.40
CA LYS A 52 -14.67 43.70 -37.61
C LYS A 52 -15.67 44.85 -37.84
N LYS A 53 -15.41 46.03 -37.23
CA LYS A 53 -15.43 47.34 -37.92
C LYS A 53 -15.23 48.60 -37.05
N HIS A 54 -15.50 48.65 -35.73
CA HIS A 54 -15.52 49.97 -35.04
C HIS A 54 -14.96 50.05 -33.60
N SER A 55 -13.90 49.31 -33.24
CA SER A 55 -13.25 49.56 -31.92
C SER A 55 -11.76 49.23 -31.91
N SER A 56 -10.94 50.25 -31.64
CA SER A 56 -9.48 50.21 -31.51
C SER A 56 -8.95 49.45 -30.26
N LYS A 57 -9.82 48.88 -29.42
CA LYS A 57 -9.43 48.28 -28.13
C LYS A 57 -8.92 46.82 -28.21
N GLY A 58 -9.12 46.10 -29.33
CA GLY A 58 -8.72 44.69 -29.49
C GLY A 58 -7.20 44.38 -29.55
N PRO A 59 -6.35 45.23 -30.16
CA PRO A 59 -4.89 45.03 -30.18
C PRO A 59 -4.24 45.22 -28.80
N ALA A 60 -4.80 46.13 -27.99
CA ALA A 60 -4.25 46.53 -26.69
C ALA A 60 -4.29 45.39 -25.65
N GLU A 61 -5.42 44.67 -25.53
CA GLU A 61 -5.54 43.55 -24.57
C GLU A 61 -4.62 42.38 -24.94
N THR A 62 -4.50 42.02 -26.22
CA THR A 62 -3.57 40.95 -26.65
C THR A 62 -2.11 41.32 -26.39
N LYS A 63 -1.74 42.59 -26.57
CA LYS A 63 -0.41 43.11 -26.25
C LYS A 63 -0.14 43.08 -24.74
N LEU A 64 -1.16 43.43 -23.93
CA LEU A 64 -1.08 43.39 -22.47
C LEU A 64 -0.84 41.96 -21.95
N TRP A 65 -1.65 40.99 -22.37
CA TRP A 65 -1.51 39.60 -21.93
C TRP A 65 -0.18 38.98 -22.36
N ARG A 66 0.29 39.28 -23.57
CA ARG A 66 1.64 38.90 -24.01
C ARG A 66 2.72 39.44 -23.09
N ASN A 67 2.66 40.73 -22.76
CA ASN A 67 3.63 41.35 -21.87
C ASN A 67 3.57 40.73 -20.46
N ARG A 68 2.37 40.42 -19.95
CA ARG A 68 2.19 39.72 -18.66
C ARG A 68 2.83 38.32 -18.66
N LEU A 69 2.65 37.53 -19.71
CA LEU A 69 3.28 36.22 -19.83
C LEU A 69 4.82 36.32 -19.87
N LEU A 70 5.35 37.30 -20.61
CA LEU A 70 6.79 37.53 -20.69
C LEU A 70 7.39 37.96 -19.34
N TRP A 71 6.80 38.97 -18.69
CA TRP A 71 7.25 39.43 -17.38
C TRP A 71 7.07 38.36 -16.30
N GLY A 72 5.98 37.59 -16.34
CA GLY A 72 5.76 36.46 -15.44
C GLY A 72 6.80 35.35 -15.63
N GLY A 73 7.10 34.97 -16.87
CA GLY A 73 8.16 34.01 -17.18
C GLY A 73 9.54 34.50 -16.76
N LEU A 74 9.84 35.79 -16.97
CA LEU A 74 11.10 36.40 -16.54
C LEU A 74 11.22 36.42 -15.01
N ALA A 75 10.17 36.82 -14.30
CA ALA A 75 10.14 36.81 -12.84
C ALA A 75 10.33 35.38 -12.28
N ALA A 76 9.67 34.38 -12.87
CA ALA A 76 9.87 32.98 -12.51
C ALA A 76 11.30 32.50 -12.79
N THR A 77 11.92 32.96 -13.88
CA THR A 77 13.31 32.65 -14.22
C THR A 77 14.29 33.29 -13.23
N ILE A 78 14.06 34.54 -12.83
CA ILE A 78 14.86 35.23 -11.80
C ILE A 78 14.75 34.49 -10.47
N LEU A 79 13.54 34.14 -10.06
CA LEU A 79 13.31 33.35 -8.85
C LEU A 79 14.03 32.00 -8.93
N PHE A 80 13.97 31.32 -10.08
CA PHE A 80 14.71 30.08 -10.30
C PHE A 80 16.23 30.27 -10.15
N VAL A 81 16.81 31.32 -10.74
CA VAL A 81 18.25 31.62 -10.62
C VAL A 81 18.63 31.89 -9.16
N ILE A 82 17.83 32.65 -8.43
CA ILE A 82 18.02 32.88 -6.99
C ILE A 82 18.03 31.54 -6.24
N LEU A 83 17.04 30.68 -6.48
CA LEU A 83 16.97 29.37 -5.84
C LEU A 83 18.09 28.42 -6.30
N ALA A 84 18.57 28.53 -7.52
CA ALA A 84 19.69 27.73 -8.02
C ALA A 84 21.01 28.11 -7.33
N VAL A 85 21.23 29.40 -7.07
CA VAL A 85 22.43 29.93 -6.42
C VAL A 85 22.38 29.73 -4.90
N PHE A 86 21.27 30.13 -4.27
CA PHE A 86 21.14 30.17 -2.82
C PHE A 86 20.45 28.93 -2.22
N GLY A 87 19.80 28.10 -3.04
CA GLY A 87 19.00 26.97 -2.56
C GLY A 87 19.80 25.92 -1.79
N LYS A 88 21.02 25.58 -2.25
CA LYS A 88 21.88 24.63 -1.53
C LYS A 88 22.29 25.16 -0.15
N PRO A 89 22.88 26.37 -0.03
CA PRO A 89 23.18 26.97 1.28
C PRO A 89 21.96 27.07 2.20
N LEU A 90 20.79 27.46 1.67
CA LEU A 90 19.55 27.54 2.43
C LEU A 90 19.11 26.18 2.98
N CYS A 91 19.13 25.13 2.13
CA CYS A 91 18.79 23.78 2.56
C CYS A 91 19.79 23.23 3.58
N GLU A 92 21.09 23.48 3.39
CA GLU A 92 22.13 23.05 4.31
C GLU A 92 21.99 23.73 5.69
N SER A 93 21.77 25.05 5.69
CA SER A 93 21.49 25.82 6.90
C SER A 93 20.26 25.28 7.62
N TRP A 94 19.18 25.04 6.89
CA TRP A 94 17.96 24.44 7.43
C TRP A 94 18.22 23.07 8.07
N ILE A 95 18.95 22.18 7.39
CA ILE A 95 19.28 20.84 7.92
C ILE A 95 20.04 20.96 9.24
N LYS A 96 21.03 21.85 9.32
CA LYS A 96 21.85 22.04 10.52
C LYS A 96 21.07 22.66 11.69
N SER A 97 20.10 23.51 11.40
CA SER A 97 19.33 24.23 12.43
C SER A 97 18.12 23.46 12.95
N VAL A 98 17.47 22.64 12.11
CA VAL A 98 16.18 22.00 12.47
C VAL A 98 16.34 20.60 13.05
N TYR A 99 17.35 19.84 12.63
CA TYR A 99 17.53 18.47 13.12
C TYR A 99 18.33 18.42 14.41
N ASN A 100 17.89 17.57 15.35
CA ASN A 100 18.63 17.30 16.57
C ASN A 100 19.86 16.42 16.26
N PRO A 101 21.09 16.89 16.54
CA PRO A 101 22.32 16.13 16.30
C PRO A 101 22.41 14.80 17.07
N GLN A 102 21.70 14.67 18.19
CA GLN A 102 21.75 13.46 19.05
C GLN A 102 20.98 12.27 18.46
N THR A 103 19.97 12.54 17.62
CA THR A 103 19.10 11.50 17.04
C THR A 103 19.29 11.34 15.54
N THR A 104 19.96 12.30 14.88
CA THR A 104 20.06 12.36 13.43
C THR A 104 21.51 12.57 13.01
N ASN A 105 21.99 11.75 12.07
CA ASN A 105 23.28 11.98 11.42
C ASN A 105 23.19 13.15 10.43
N ILE A 106 23.49 14.36 10.93
CA ILE A 106 23.43 15.61 10.14
C ILE A 106 24.44 15.58 8.99
N GLN A 107 25.65 15.06 9.21
CA GLN A 107 26.68 14.99 8.17
C GLN A 107 26.22 14.14 6.97
N TYR A 108 25.59 13.00 7.24
CA TYR A 108 25.00 12.16 6.19
C TYR A 108 23.92 12.92 5.39
N LYS A 109 23.05 13.69 6.06
CA LYS A 109 22.02 14.48 5.35
C LYS A 109 22.61 15.59 4.48
N VAL A 110 23.63 16.28 4.97
CA VAL A 110 24.34 17.33 4.21
C VAL A 110 25.09 16.74 3.02
N SER A 111 25.75 15.59 3.18
CA SER A 111 26.42 14.91 2.07
C SER A 111 25.43 14.38 1.04
N ALA A 112 24.30 13.82 1.48
CA ALA A 112 23.20 13.41 0.61
C ALA A 112 22.58 14.58 -0.16
N LEU A 113 22.42 15.75 0.48
CA LEU A 113 22.00 16.97 -0.22
C LEU A 113 23.02 17.33 -1.31
N ALA A 114 24.30 17.39 -0.98
CA ALA A 114 25.36 17.76 -1.92
C ALA A 114 25.43 16.82 -3.13
N SER A 115 25.31 15.50 -2.93
CA SER A 115 25.34 14.52 -4.02
C SER A 115 24.13 14.60 -4.94
N ASN A 116 22.96 14.96 -4.41
CA ASN A 116 21.71 15.01 -5.17
C ASN A 116 21.38 16.39 -5.74
N PHE A 117 21.96 17.48 -5.22
CA PHE A 117 21.64 18.85 -5.64
C PHE A 117 21.92 19.10 -7.13
N LYS A 118 22.96 18.48 -7.69
CA LYS A 118 23.26 18.56 -9.13
C LYS A 118 22.13 17.97 -9.98
N THR A 119 21.55 16.85 -9.55
CA THR A 119 20.43 16.19 -10.23
C THR A 119 19.16 17.04 -10.12
N PHE A 120 18.92 17.61 -8.95
CA PHE A 120 17.84 18.58 -8.73
C PHE A 120 17.96 19.76 -9.71
N LEU A 121 19.12 20.42 -9.76
CA LEU A 121 19.34 21.57 -10.63
C LEU A 121 19.14 21.23 -12.12
N LYS A 122 19.67 20.10 -12.60
CA LYS A 122 19.45 19.65 -13.98
C LYS A 122 17.97 19.46 -14.31
N SER A 123 17.20 18.90 -13.38
CA SER A 123 15.77 18.65 -13.57
C SER A 123 14.98 19.95 -13.55
N SER A 124 15.34 20.88 -12.66
CA SER A 124 14.70 22.19 -12.58
C SER A 124 14.99 23.06 -13.83
N ILE A 125 16.19 22.98 -14.41
CA ILE A 125 16.51 23.63 -15.70
C ILE A 125 15.63 23.05 -16.81
N LEU A 126 15.49 21.73 -16.90
CA LEU A 126 14.62 21.11 -17.88
C LEU A 126 13.17 21.57 -17.71
N SER A 127 12.66 21.59 -16.47
CA SER A 127 11.32 22.11 -16.17
C SER A 127 11.17 23.56 -16.60
N LEU A 128 12.17 24.41 -16.37
CA LEU A 128 12.14 25.81 -16.81
C LEU A 128 12.08 25.93 -18.34
N VAL A 129 12.85 25.11 -19.06
CA VAL A 129 12.81 25.04 -20.53
C VAL A 129 11.42 24.64 -21.02
N LEU A 130 10.81 23.60 -20.43
CA LEU A 130 9.45 23.16 -20.77
C LEU A 130 8.41 24.26 -20.50
N CYS A 131 8.55 24.99 -19.39
CA CYS A 131 7.71 26.15 -19.08
C CYS A 131 7.83 27.24 -20.15
N TRP A 132 9.06 27.57 -20.58
CA TRP A 132 9.28 28.56 -21.64
C TRP A 132 8.77 28.10 -23.02
N ILE A 133 8.85 26.80 -23.33
CA ILE A 133 8.23 26.23 -24.53
C ILE A 133 6.71 26.43 -24.47
N GLY A 134 6.07 26.13 -23.33
CA GLY A 134 4.64 26.36 -23.12
C GLY A 134 4.24 27.83 -23.23
N LEU A 135 4.97 28.73 -22.58
CA LEU A 135 4.76 30.18 -22.67
C LEU A 135 4.95 30.70 -24.09
N GLY A 136 6.00 30.25 -24.77
CA GLY A 136 6.28 30.58 -26.17
C GLY A 136 5.13 30.16 -27.08
N ALA A 137 4.58 28.96 -26.88
CA ALA A 137 3.45 28.45 -27.61
C ALA A 137 2.18 29.31 -27.40
N LEU A 138 1.92 29.75 -26.16
CA LEU A 138 0.84 30.70 -25.84
C LEU A 138 1.05 32.09 -26.47
N ILE A 139 2.30 32.58 -26.51
CA ILE A 139 2.64 33.86 -27.14
C ILE A 139 2.48 33.78 -28.67
N ILE A 140 2.92 32.69 -29.30
CA ILE A 140 2.70 32.42 -30.72
C ILE A 140 1.19 32.37 -30.99
N LYS A 141 0.40 31.75 -30.10
CA LYS A 141 -1.06 31.76 -30.22
C LYS A 141 -1.64 33.18 -30.21
N LEU A 142 -1.16 34.04 -29.32
CA LEU A 142 -1.61 35.43 -29.23
C LEU A 142 -1.22 36.28 -30.46
N ARG A 143 -0.14 35.91 -31.16
CA ARG A 143 0.32 36.58 -32.40
C ARG A 143 -0.34 36.01 -33.65
N SER A 144 -0.63 34.72 -33.68
CA SER A 144 -1.17 34.03 -34.84
C SER A 144 -2.66 34.32 -35.03
N SER A 145 -3.02 34.80 -36.22
CA SER A 145 -4.43 34.91 -36.67
C SER A 145 -4.97 33.56 -37.20
N SER A 146 -4.17 32.50 -37.12
CA SER A 146 -4.47 31.21 -37.72
C SER A 146 -5.60 30.48 -36.97
N LYS A 147 -6.67 30.18 -37.71
CA LYS A 147 -7.81 29.36 -37.27
C LYS A 147 -7.51 27.86 -37.30
N SER A 148 -6.25 27.46 -37.46
CA SER A 148 -5.88 26.04 -37.55
C SER A 148 -6.38 25.30 -36.32
N LYS A 149 -7.22 24.29 -36.57
CA LYS A 149 -7.76 23.40 -35.54
C LYS A 149 -6.68 22.51 -34.93
N PHE A 150 -5.55 22.38 -35.62
CA PHE A 150 -4.41 21.58 -35.20
C PHE A 150 -3.44 22.32 -34.28
N PHE A 151 -3.51 23.66 -34.19
CA PHE A 151 -2.60 24.41 -33.35
C PHE A 151 -2.71 24.09 -31.85
N PRO A 152 -3.92 23.95 -31.24
CA PRO A 152 -4.07 23.51 -29.86
C PRO A 152 -3.58 22.07 -29.65
N LEU A 153 -3.84 21.19 -30.64
CA LEU A 153 -3.38 19.80 -30.60
C LEU A 153 -1.85 19.73 -30.64
N PHE A 154 -1.21 20.51 -31.51
CA PHE A 154 0.24 20.63 -31.60
C PHE A 154 0.86 21.13 -30.30
N ILE A 155 0.29 22.16 -29.65
CA ILE A 155 0.76 22.63 -28.34
C ILE A 155 0.57 21.55 -27.27
N ALA A 156 -0.59 20.89 -27.24
CA ALA A 156 -0.85 19.82 -26.29
C ALA A 156 0.17 18.69 -26.46
N THR A 157 0.44 18.25 -27.68
CA THR A 157 1.46 17.24 -28.00
C THR A 157 2.87 17.71 -27.60
N LEU A 158 3.21 18.97 -27.88
CA LEU A 158 4.51 19.58 -27.54
C LEU A 158 4.74 19.69 -26.04
N LEU A 159 3.69 19.72 -25.22
CA LEU A 159 3.81 19.75 -23.76
C LEU A 159 3.69 18.36 -23.15
N ILE A 160 2.72 17.56 -23.60
CA ILE A 160 2.46 16.23 -23.04
C ILE A 160 3.63 15.28 -23.29
N ILE A 161 4.17 15.23 -24.52
CA ILE A 161 5.23 14.26 -24.84
C ILE A 161 6.50 14.53 -24.03
N PRO A 162 7.07 15.75 -23.99
CA PRO A 162 8.27 16.00 -23.20
C PRO A 162 8.04 15.84 -21.70
N THR A 163 6.87 16.23 -21.17
CA THR A 163 6.54 16.01 -19.76
C THR A 163 6.40 14.52 -19.44
N ALA A 164 5.80 13.72 -20.32
CA ALA A 164 5.72 12.27 -20.15
C ALA A 164 7.11 11.60 -20.20
N ILE A 165 7.97 12.04 -21.11
CA ILE A 165 9.37 11.59 -21.18
C ILE A 165 10.13 11.97 -19.90
N ASP A 166 9.91 13.18 -19.39
CA ASP A 166 10.54 13.62 -18.14
C ASP A 166 10.07 12.82 -16.93
N PHE A 167 8.76 12.59 -16.79
CA PHE A 167 8.22 11.71 -15.75
C PHE A 167 8.80 10.31 -15.87
N TRP A 168 8.78 9.70 -17.06
CA TRP A 168 9.37 8.38 -17.27
C TRP A 168 10.86 8.33 -16.91
N ARG A 169 11.63 9.38 -17.26
CA ARG A 169 13.07 9.49 -16.93
C ARG A 169 13.33 9.45 -15.41
N ILE A 170 12.42 10.03 -14.63
CA ILE A 170 12.46 10.07 -13.17
C ILE A 170 11.92 8.76 -12.58
N ASP A 171 10.72 8.35 -12.97
CA ASP A 171 9.98 7.20 -12.43
C ASP A 171 10.68 5.86 -12.68
N ARG A 172 11.39 5.71 -13.81
CA ARG A 172 12.19 4.51 -14.11
C ARG A 172 13.29 4.21 -13.09
N ARG A 173 13.60 5.16 -12.18
CA ARG A 173 14.58 4.98 -11.10
C ARG A 173 13.96 4.48 -9.80
N PHE A 174 12.63 4.56 -9.65
CA PHE A 174 11.94 4.25 -8.40
C PHE A 174 11.45 2.81 -8.34
N ILE A 175 10.84 2.31 -9.43
CA ILE A 175 10.40 0.91 -9.53
C ILE A 175 11.41 0.17 -10.39
N VAL A 176 12.39 -0.46 -9.74
CA VAL A 176 13.44 -1.24 -10.38
C VAL A 176 13.37 -2.67 -9.83
N ALA A 177 13.24 -3.64 -10.72
CA ALA A 177 13.48 -5.03 -10.37
C ALA A 177 14.99 -5.20 -10.18
N ASP A 178 15.41 -5.49 -8.96
CA ASP A 178 16.80 -5.75 -8.60
C ASP A 178 16.87 -7.11 -7.89
N ASP A 179 18.07 -7.70 -7.84
CA ASP A 179 18.27 -8.98 -7.19
C ASP A 179 18.07 -8.85 -5.67
N ILE A 180 17.17 -9.68 -5.13
CA ILE A 180 16.88 -9.71 -3.69
C ILE A 180 18.12 -10.11 -2.89
N GLY A 181 19.01 -10.95 -3.45
CA GLY A 181 20.24 -11.41 -2.80
C GLY A 181 21.24 -10.28 -2.52
N LYS A 182 21.13 -9.16 -3.24
CA LYS A 182 21.94 -7.95 -2.99
C LYS A 182 21.56 -7.26 -1.68
N TYR A 183 20.29 -7.33 -1.30
CA TYR A 183 19.75 -6.68 -0.10
C TYR A 183 19.59 -7.66 1.07
N PHE A 184 19.25 -8.90 0.74
CA PHE A 184 19.02 -10.00 1.67
C PHE A 184 19.89 -11.19 1.22
N PRO A 185 21.21 -11.13 1.42
CA PRO A 185 22.09 -12.22 1.01
C PRO A 185 21.73 -13.51 1.73
N GLU A 186 21.85 -14.63 1.03
CA GLU A 186 21.56 -15.94 1.60
C GLU A 186 22.59 -16.26 2.68
N ASN A 187 22.14 -16.70 3.86
CA ASN A 187 23.01 -17.04 4.98
C ASN A 187 22.71 -18.44 5.53
N ARG A 188 23.46 -18.85 6.56
CA ARG A 188 23.30 -20.19 7.17
C ARG A 188 21.91 -20.33 7.79
N THR A 189 21.39 -19.25 8.37
CA THR A 189 20.04 -19.18 8.95
C THR A 189 18.94 -19.45 7.92
N VAL A 190 18.98 -18.77 6.76
CA VAL A 190 18.04 -18.98 5.66
C VAL A 190 18.12 -20.41 5.16
N LYS A 191 19.32 -20.92 4.84
CA LYS A 191 19.52 -22.30 4.37
C LYS A 191 18.96 -23.33 5.33
N PHE A 192 19.18 -23.14 6.64
CA PHE A 192 18.65 -24.02 7.67
C PHE A 192 17.12 -24.11 7.59
N PHE A 193 16.42 -22.97 7.58
CA PHE A 193 14.97 -22.95 7.55
C PHE A 193 14.37 -23.37 6.21
N GLU A 194 15.02 -23.09 5.07
CA GLU A 194 14.57 -23.60 3.78
C GLU A 194 14.60 -25.13 3.73
N GLN A 195 15.69 -25.74 4.22
CA GLN A 195 15.81 -27.20 4.29
C GLN A 195 14.75 -27.80 5.20
N ARG A 196 14.52 -27.20 6.37
CA ARG A 196 13.46 -27.61 7.29
C ARG A 196 12.09 -27.49 6.64
N ARG A 197 11.78 -26.38 5.99
CA ARG A 197 10.47 -26.14 5.35
C ARG A 197 10.19 -27.16 4.24
N LYS A 198 11.20 -27.53 3.45
CA LYS A 198 11.07 -28.57 2.42
C LYS A 198 10.76 -29.95 3.01
N LYS A 199 11.27 -30.26 4.20
CA LYS A 199 11.10 -31.55 4.87
C LYS A 199 9.83 -31.63 5.73
N GLU A 200 9.52 -30.56 6.44
CA GLU A 200 8.53 -30.53 7.53
C GLU A 200 7.23 -29.81 7.12
N GLY A 201 7.25 -29.06 6.02
CA GLY A 201 6.13 -28.24 5.57
C GLY A 201 6.22 -26.79 6.08
N PRO A 202 5.16 -25.99 5.89
CA PRO A 202 5.14 -24.59 6.32
C PRO A 202 5.08 -24.47 7.84
N PHE A 203 5.95 -23.62 8.39
CA PHE A 203 5.98 -23.23 9.80
C PHE A 203 6.27 -21.73 9.93
N ARG A 204 6.11 -21.18 11.13
CA ARG A 204 6.48 -19.79 11.45
C ARG A 204 7.68 -19.75 12.40
N VAL A 205 8.59 -18.82 12.17
CA VAL A 205 9.75 -18.54 13.02
C VAL A 205 9.45 -17.32 13.89
N PHE A 206 9.59 -17.43 15.20
CA PHE A 206 9.60 -16.28 16.09
C PHE A 206 11.05 -15.82 16.29
N ALA A 207 11.34 -14.57 15.95
CA ALA A 207 12.69 -14.04 16.04
C ALA A 207 12.77 -12.91 17.07
N LEU A 208 13.54 -13.15 18.14
CA LEU A 208 13.76 -12.18 19.19
C LEU A 208 14.61 -11.00 18.70
N PRO A 209 14.49 -9.81 19.32
CA PRO A 209 15.30 -8.66 18.95
C PRO A 209 16.80 -8.99 18.94
N LYS A 210 17.56 -8.37 18.03
CA LYS A 210 19.01 -8.56 17.83
C LYS A 210 19.44 -9.89 17.19
N THR A 211 18.51 -10.74 16.73
CA THR A 211 18.85 -11.95 15.96
C THR A 211 19.09 -11.65 14.48
N MET A 212 18.18 -10.90 13.87
CA MET A 212 18.27 -10.52 12.46
C MET A 212 18.05 -9.02 12.32
N LYS A 213 18.67 -8.45 11.28
CA LYS A 213 18.64 -7.01 11.03
C LYS A 213 17.37 -6.57 10.27
N TYR A 214 16.63 -7.51 9.67
CA TYR A 214 15.47 -7.28 8.77
C TYR A 214 14.56 -8.52 8.63
N THR A 215 13.54 -8.41 7.76
CA THR A 215 12.65 -9.48 7.28
C THR A 215 13.35 -10.48 6.34
N GLN A 216 14.61 -10.83 6.62
CA GLN A 216 15.46 -11.63 5.73
C GLN A 216 14.83 -12.99 5.43
N LEU A 217 14.29 -13.68 6.44
CA LEU A 217 13.56 -14.94 6.22
C LEU A 217 12.33 -14.75 5.33
N GLY A 218 11.60 -13.64 5.52
CA GLY A 218 10.43 -13.31 4.69
C GLY A 218 10.78 -13.10 3.22
N ALA A 219 11.97 -12.60 2.90
CA ALA A 219 12.45 -12.47 1.52
C ALA A 219 12.62 -13.82 0.80
N TYR A 220 12.83 -14.90 1.56
CA TYR A 220 12.89 -16.29 1.08
C TYR A 220 11.57 -17.05 1.29
N GLY A 221 10.48 -16.32 1.56
CA GLY A 221 9.15 -16.88 1.77
C GLY A 221 8.99 -17.70 3.06
N ILE A 222 9.93 -17.61 4.00
CA ILE A 222 9.83 -18.23 5.32
C ILE A 222 9.06 -17.27 6.23
N ASP A 223 7.92 -17.72 6.76
CA ASP A 223 7.11 -16.92 7.68
C ASP A 223 7.93 -16.60 8.93
N VAL A 224 8.11 -15.31 9.21
CA VAL A 224 8.81 -14.82 10.40
C VAL A 224 7.96 -13.78 11.11
N THR A 225 8.01 -13.77 12.44
CA THR A 225 7.47 -12.69 13.26
C THR A 225 8.54 -12.20 14.21
N THR A 226 8.74 -10.89 14.25
CA THR A 226 9.61 -10.21 15.21
C THR A 226 8.80 -9.16 15.96
N LEU A 227 9.16 -8.87 17.21
CA LEU A 227 8.49 -7.84 18.02
C LEU A 227 8.64 -6.43 17.42
N GLY A 228 9.72 -6.20 16.65
CA GLY A 228 10.03 -4.92 16.01
C GLY A 228 9.38 -4.69 14.64
N GLU A 229 8.96 -5.75 13.92
CA GLU A 229 8.37 -5.64 12.57
C GLU A 229 6.84 -5.64 12.57
N LEU A 230 6.20 -5.66 13.74
CA LEU A 230 4.79 -5.31 13.88
C LEU A 230 4.64 -3.80 13.63
N HIS A 231 4.71 -3.37 12.36
CA HIS A 231 4.95 -1.98 11.94
C HIS A 231 3.81 -1.30 11.16
N GLY A 232 2.74 -1.99 10.79
CA GLY A 232 1.48 -1.33 10.39
C GLY A 232 0.73 -2.00 9.27
N ASN A 233 1.37 -3.00 8.68
CA ASN A 233 0.95 -3.57 7.41
C ASN A 233 0.28 -4.94 7.60
N GLN A 234 0.25 -5.42 8.84
CA GLN A 234 -0.51 -6.59 9.24
C GLN A 234 -2.02 -6.28 9.27
N LEU A 235 -2.83 -7.33 9.22
CA LEU A 235 -4.27 -7.18 9.43
C LEU A 235 -4.55 -6.74 10.86
N ARG A 236 -5.57 -5.88 11.05
CA ARG A 236 -5.91 -5.30 12.36
C ARG A 236 -6.02 -6.36 13.47
N TRP A 237 -6.76 -7.43 13.20
CA TRP A 237 -6.96 -8.54 14.15
C TRP A 237 -5.68 -9.32 14.46
N TYR A 238 -4.68 -9.32 13.58
CA TYR A 238 -3.37 -9.90 13.89
C TYR A 238 -2.56 -9.00 14.80
N ASP A 239 -2.54 -7.69 14.53
CA ASP A 239 -1.91 -6.69 15.42
C ASP A 239 -2.54 -6.71 16.82
N GLU A 240 -3.88 -6.79 16.87
CA GLU A 240 -4.70 -6.99 18.06
C GLU A 240 -4.61 -8.43 18.65
N PHE A 241 -3.99 -9.40 17.98
CA PHE A 241 -3.70 -10.70 18.59
C PHE A 241 -2.29 -10.72 19.19
N THR A 242 -1.32 -10.12 18.50
CA THR A 242 0.08 -10.10 18.95
C THR A 242 0.35 -9.07 20.04
N GLY A 243 -0.56 -8.12 20.24
CA GLY A 243 -0.43 -7.08 21.27
C GLY A 243 0.54 -6.02 20.89
N ARG A 244 0.57 -5.70 19.60
CA ARG A 244 1.52 -4.75 19.05
C ARG A 244 1.46 -3.39 19.76
N HIS A 245 0.25 -2.92 20.08
CA HIS A 245 0.02 -1.62 20.71
C HIS A 245 0.15 -1.66 22.24
N GLU A 246 0.44 -2.83 22.81
CA GLU A 246 0.60 -3.01 24.24
C GLU A 246 2.06 -2.99 24.67
N GLN A 247 2.28 -2.65 25.94
CA GLN A 247 3.59 -2.65 26.57
C GLN A 247 3.48 -3.33 27.94
N PRO A 248 3.99 -4.56 28.11
CA PRO A 248 4.63 -5.41 27.09
C PRO A 248 3.64 -5.96 26.04
N GLN A 249 4.15 -6.31 24.85
CA GLN A 249 3.34 -6.96 23.81
C GLN A 249 2.82 -8.34 24.27
N TRP A 250 1.63 -8.75 23.85
CA TRP A 250 1.00 -10.01 24.29
C TRP A 250 1.85 -11.26 23.98
N LEU A 251 2.65 -11.25 22.92
CA LEU A 251 3.60 -12.33 22.63
C LEU A 251 4.65 -12.54 23.74
N LEU A 252 4.93 -11.53 24.56
CA LEU A 252 5.85 -11.65 25.70
C LEU A 252 5.14 -12.05 26.99
N VAL A 253 3.82 -11.93 27.04
CA VAL A 253 3.00 -12.19 28.24
C VAL A 253 2.40 -13.59 28.19
N TYR A 254 1.91 -14.00 27.03
CA TYR A 254 1.10 -15.20 26.86
C TYR A 254 1.84 -16.25 26.02
N ARG A 255 2.49 -17.22 26.68
CA ARG A 255 3.30 -18.27 26.03
C ARG A 255 2.50 -19.13 25.06
N HIS A 256 1.22 -19.38 25.33
CA HIS A 256 0.34 -20.17 24.45
C HIS A 256 0.05 -19.50 23.11
N PHE A 257 0.26 -18.19 22.99
CA PHE A 257 0.10 -17.49 21.70
C PHE A 257 1.12 -17.97 20.68
N TRP A 258 2.32 -18.38 21.14
CA TRP A 258 3.34 -18.94 20.26
C TRP A 258 2.86 -20.24 19.62
N ASP A 259 2.12 -21.05 20.38
CA ASP A 259 1.60 -22.32 19.90
C ASP A 259 0.51 -22.07 18.86
N ILE A 260 -0.44 -21.17 19.14
CA ILE A 260 -1.54 -20.80 18.23
C ILE A 260 -0.99 -20.20 16.94
N LEU A 261 0.10 -19.41 17.03
CA LEU A 261 0.79 -18.81 15.89
C LEU A 261 1.70 -19.78 15.14
N ASN A 262 1.72 -21.08 15.50
CA ASN A 262 2.58 -22.06 14.86
C ASN A 262 4.05 -21.61 14.83
N PHE A 263 4.50 -20.96 15.92
CA PHE A 263 5.92 -20.66 16.13
C PHE A 263 6.65 -21.96 16.46
N GLU A 264 6.95 -22.75 15.44
CA GLU A 264 7.66 -24.02 15.59
C GLU A 264 9.14 -23.79 15.90
N TYR A 265 9.71 -22.70 15.40
CA TYR A 265 11.10 -22.33 15.66
C TYR A 265 11.21 -20.95 16.29
N LEU A 266 12.19 -20.82 17.18
CA LEU A 266 12.55 -19.59 17.86
C LEU A 266 14.01 -19.26 17.59
N LEU A 267 14.28 -18.02 17.18
CA LEU A 267 15.63 -17.45 17.07
C LEU A 267 15.90 -16.55 18.27
N SER A 268 16.97 -16.84 19.01
CA SER A 268 17.39 -16.08 20.18
C SER A 268 18.84 -15.58 20.06
N PRO A 269 19.14 -14.33 20.46
CA PRO A 269 20.52 -13.83 20.49
C PRO A 269 21.31 -14.38 21.68
N GLN A 270 20.64 -14.98 22.67
CA GLN A 270 21.23 -15.48 23.92
C GLN A 270 20.63 -16.82 24.32
N PRO A 271 21.33 -17.64 25.11
CA PRO A 271 20.79 -18.88 25.62
C PRO A 271 19.49 -18.66 26.39
N LEU A 272 18.51 -19.53 26.16
CA LEU A 272 17.22 -19.53 26.81
C LEU A 272 17.08 -20.73 27.74
N ASP A 273 16.28 -20.57 28.79
CA ASP A 273 15.91 -21.66 29.68
C ASP A 273 14.93 -22.62 28.96
N THR A 274 15.43 -23.80 28.61
CA THR A 274 14.67 -24.78 27.82
C THR A 274 13.70 -25.59 28.66
N GLU A 275 13.93 -25.72 29.96
CA GLU A 275 13.19 -26.65 30.83
C GLU A 275 11.77 -26.16 31.11
N TYR A 276 11.61 -24.85 31.36
CA TYR A 276 10.29 -24.25 31.67
C TYR A 276 9.56 -23.69 30.44
N MET A 277 10.18 -23.66 29.27
CA MET A 277 9.61 -23.03 28.07
C MET A 277 9.16 -24.00 26.97
N ASP A 278 9.29 -25.31 27.19
CA ASP A 278 9.01 -26.35 26.18
C ASP A 278 9.79 -26.11 24.87
N LEU A 279 11.07 -25.78 25.03
CA LEU A 279 11.97 -25.50 23.93
C LEU A 279 13.07 -26.56 23.88
N SER A 280 13.39 -27.06 22.69
CA SER A 280 14.58 -27.89 22.48
C SER A 280 15.60 -27.16 21.63
N PHE A 281 16.86 -27.15 22.06
CA PHE A 281 17.94 -26.57 21.27
C PHE A 281 18.18 -27.40 20.00
N VAL A 282 18.21 -26.76 18.84
CA VAL A 282 18.35 -27.44 17.53
C VAL A 282 19.69 -27.11 16.86
N GLY A 283 20.26 -25.95 17.15
CA GLY A 283 21.54 -25.55 16.57
C GLY A 283 21.80 -24.06 16.67
N GLN A 284 22.92 -23.64 16.07
CA GLN A 284 23.35 -22.24 16.05
C GLN A 284 23.70 -21.82 14.62
N THR A 285 23.34 -20.59 14.29
CA THR A 285 23.59 -19.97 12.98
C THR A 285 24.17 -18.58 13.16
N ASP A 286 24.40 -17.88 12.05
CA ASP A 286 24.90 -16.50 12.05
C ASP A 286 23.90 -15.50 12.67
N ALA A 287 22.60 -15.83 12.72
CA ALA A 287 21.57 -15.02 13.37
C ALA A 287 21.37 -15.31 14.87
N GLY A 288 22.03 -16.34 15.42
CA GLY A 288 21.91 -16.73 16.83
C GLY A 288 21.56 -18.20 17.05
N LEU A 289 21.00 -18.47 18.23
CA LEU A 289 20.62 -19.80 18.69
C LEU A 289 19.21 -20.16 18.19
N ILE A 290 19.04 -21.39 17.71
CA ILE A 290 17.79 -21.91 17.20
C ILE A 290 17.21 -22.91 18.20
N TYR A 291 15.98 -22.67 18.59
CA TYR A 291 15.19 -23.57 19.42
C TYR A 291 13.95 -24.03 18.65
N ARG A 292 13.48 -25.26 18.91
CA ARG A 292 12.20 -25.76 18.46
C ARG A 292 11.21 -25.71 19.61
N ASN A 293 10.05 -25.11 19.37
CA ASN A 293 8.91 -25.19 20.26
C ASN A 293 8.27 -26.56 20.10
N THR A 294 8.43 -27.41 21.11
CA THR A 294 7.99 -28.82 21.05
C THR A 294 6.47 -28.97 21.16
N ILE A 295 5.79 -27.91 21.59
CA ILE A 295 4.34 -27.89 21.83
C ILE A 295 3.58 -26.95 20.88
N ALA A 296 4.27 -26.40 19.88
CA ALA A 296 3.67 -25.55 18.87
C ALA A 296 2.52 -26.26 18.15
N PHE A 297 1.46 -25.54 17.79
CA PHE A 297 0.47 -26.15 16.91
C PHE A 297 1.11 -26.36 15.54
N PRO A 298 0.81 -27.47 14.84
CA PRO A 298 1.09 -27.56 13.42
C PRO A 298 0.33 -26.45 12.68
N ARG A 299 0.75 -26.14 11.45
CA ARG A 299 0.09 -25.10 10.65
C ARG A 299 -1.40 -25.37 10.46
N VAL A 300 -1.78 -26.65 10.42
CA VAL A 300 -3.15 -27.12 10.30
C VAL A 300 -3.44 -28.17 11.38
N ARG A 301 -4.54 -27.98 12.09
CA ARG A 301 -5.07 -28.95 13.04
C ARG A 301 -6.59 -28.88 13.10
N THR A 302 -7.20 -29.86 13.75
CA THR A 302 -8.64 -29.92 13.94
C THR A 302 -9.01 -29.74 15.41
N PHE A 303 -10.24 -29.26 15.63
CA PHE A 303 -10.87 -29.10 16.94
C PHE A 303 -12.28 -29.69 16.89
N HIS A 304 -12.66 -30.45 17.91
CA HIS A 304 -14.00 -31.03 18.04
C HIS A 304 -14.82 -30.35 19.14
N LYS A 305 -14.24 -29.35 19.81
CA LYS A 305 -14.90 -28.51 20.79
C LYS A 305 -14.67 -27.05 20.44
N TRP A 306 -15.72 -26.26 20.56
CA TRP A 306 -15.68 -24.84 20.27
C TRP A 306 -16.58 -24.03 21.19
N GLU A 307 -16.24 -22.77 21.38
CA GLU A 307 -17.09 -21.78 22.05
C GLU A 307 -17.41 -20.68 21.05
N VAL A 308 -18.70 -20.41 20.83
CA VAL A 308 -19.13 -19.31 19.96
C VAL A 308 -19.34 -18.07 20.82
N MET A 309 -18.69 -16.97 20.44
CA MET A 309 -18.78 -15.70 21.17
C MET A 309 -18.56 -14.50 20.25
N LYS A 310 -18.86 -13.30 20.75
CA LYS A 310 -18.64 -12.07 19.99
C LYS A 310 -17.15 -11.80 19.82
N HIS A 311 -16.80 -11.17 18.69
CA HIS A 311 -15.42 -10.79 18.35
C HIS A 311 -14.65 -10.13 19.51
N GLU A 312 -15.29 -9.20 20.22
CA GLU A 312 -14.68 -8.43 21.32
C GLU A 312 -14.35 -9.26 22.57
N ASP A 313 -14.99 -10.43 22.72
CA ASP A 313 -14.82 -11.30 23.87
C ASP A 313 -13.84 -12.45 23.60
N VAL A 314 -13.60 -12.80 22.33
CA VAL A 314 -12.64 -13.85 21.95
C VAL A 314 -11.24 -13.58 22.51
N LEU A 315 -10.72 -12.35 22.31
CA LEU A 315 -9.38 -12.01 22.79
C LEU A 315 -9.33 -11.92 24.33
N LYS A 316 -10.42 -11.55 24.99
CA LYS A 316 -10.50 -11.58 26.46
C LYS A 316 -10.46 -13.03 26.96
N ARG A 317 -11.28 -13.90 26.36
CA ARG A 317 -11.35 -15.33 26.70
C ARG A 317 -10.02 -16.03 26.49
N ILE A 318 -9.36 -15.81 25.36
CA ILE A 318 -8.10 -16.51 25.04
C ILE A 318 -6.94 -16.12 25.97
N ARG A 319 -6.98 -14.89 26.53
CA ARG A 319 -5.99 -14.38 27.49
C ARG A 319 -6.34 -14.67 28.94
N HIS A 320 -7.55 -15.12 29.22
CA HIS A 320 -7.99 -15.35 30.59
C HIS A 320 -7.32 -16.61 31.14
N GLU A 321 -6.84 -16.55 32.38
CA GLU A 321 -6.12 -17.65 33.03
C GLU A 321 -6.93 -18.94 33.02
N SER A 322 -8.20 -18.87 33.42
CA SER A 322 -9.12 -20.02 33.38
C SER A 322 -9.38 -20.61 31.99
N PHE A 323 -8.87 -20.01 30.91
CA PHE A 323 -8.84 -20.68 29.62
C PHE A 323 -7.54 -21.42 29.38
N TYR A 324 -6.39 -20.76 29.55
CA TYR A 324 -5.13 -21.39 29.14
C TYR A 324 -4.55 -22.36 30.18
N SER A 325 -4.97 -22.27 31.45
CA SER A 325 -4.52 -23.17 32.52
C SER A 325 -5.49 -24.30 32.86
N ASP A 326 -6.72 -24.26 32.36
CA ASP A 326 -7.74 -25.29 32.62
C ASP A 326 -7.37 -26.63 31.96
N THR A 327 -7.61 -27.75 32.65
CA THR A 327 -7.24 -29.09 32.17
C THR A 327 -8.21 -29.63 31.10
N PHE A 328 -9.50 -29.27 31.20
CA PHE A 328 -10.57 -29.83 30.38
C PHE A 328 -11.01 -28.90 29.24
N VAL A 329 -10.91 -27.58 29.42
CA VAL A 329 -11.40 -26.56 28.48
C VAL A 329 -10.36 -25.48 28.27
N ASN A 330 -9.46 -25.71 27.30
CA ASN A 330 -8.36 -24.79 27.05
C ASN A 330 -8.07 -24.60 25.55
N TYR A 331 -7.12 -23.71 25.26
CA TYR A 331 -6.70 -23.39 23.89
C TYR A 331 -6.21 -24.58 23.07
N ARG A 332 -5.78 -25.69 23.71
CA ARG A 332 -5.32 -26.90 23.03
C ARG A 332 -6.44 -27.80 22.56
N ASN A 333 -7.61 -27.77 23.19
CA ASN A 333 -8.74 -28.65 22.83
C ASN A 333 -10.00 -27.89 22.39
N THR A 334 -10.07 -26.58 22.64
CA THR A 334 -11.22 -25.73 22.35
C THR A 334 -10.81 -24.59 21.43
N VAL A 335 -11.53 -24.44 20.30
CA VAL A 335 -11.37 -23.28 19.40
C VAL A 335 -12.46 -22.24 19.67
N LEU A 336 -12.09 -20.96 19.73
CA LEU A 336 -13.04 -19.88 19.89
C LEU A 336 -13.51 -19.41 18.51
N LEU A 337 -14.82 -19.35 18.29
CA LEU A 337 -15.43 -18.98 17.01
C LEU A 337 -16.26 -17.70 17.15
N GLU A 338 -16.27 -16.90 16.10
CA GLU A 338 -17.12 -15.70 16.04
C GLU A 338 -18.51 -15.95 15.45
N GLU A 339 -18.71 -17.11 14.86
CA GLU A 339 -19.95 -17.51 14.20
C GLU A 339 -20.25 -18.98 14.49
N ASP A 340 -21.54 -19.31 14.53
CA ASP A 340 -21.99 -20.70 14.64
C ASP A 340 -21.54 -21.52 13.41
N PRO A 341 -20.87 -22.68 13.60
CA PRO A 341 -20.46 -23.57 12.51
C PRO A 341 -21.63 -24.26 11.79
N GLY A 342 -22.85 -24.22 12.31
CA GLY A 342 -24.06 -24.72 11.66
C GLY A 342 -24.31 -26.22 11.83
N PHE A 343 -23.64 -26.86 12.78
CA PHE A 343 -23.93 -28.23 13.20
C PHE A 343 -23.66 -28.40 14.70
N PRO A 344 -24.36 -29.34 15.38
CA PRO A 344 -24.18 -29.56 16.80
C PRO A 344 -22.77 -30.08 17.09
N GLN A 345 -22.25 -29.70 18.25
CA GLN A 345 -20.97 -30.20 18.72
C GLN A 345 -21.03 -31.72 18.97
N PRO A 346 -20.03 -32.50 18.53
CA PRO A 346 -20.05 -33.94 18.75
C PRO A 346 -20.00 -34.28 20.25
N THR A 347 -20.75 -35.30 20.65
CA THR A 347 -20.66 -35.90 21.99
C THR A 347 -19.49 -36.86 22.00
N ILE A 348 -18.35 -36.41 22.53
CA ILE A 348 -17.14 -37.24 22.68
C ILE A 348 -17.06 -37.66 24.14
N SER A 349 -16.83 -38.97 24.38
CA SER A 349 -16.63 -39.46 25.75
C SER A 349 -15.40 -38.77 26.38
N PRO A 350 -15.50 -38.26 27.63
CA PRO A 350 -14.38 -37.64 28.34
C PRO A 350 -13.13 -38.53 28.42
N ASP A 351 -13.32 -39.86 28.40
CA ASP A 351 -12.24 -40.85 28.49
C ASP A 351 -11.55 -41.12 27.14
N SER A 352 -12.06 -40.56 26.04
CA SER A 352 -11.46 -40.72 24.73
C SER A 352 -10.20 -39.86 24.61
N ALA A 353 -9.04 -40.48 24.36
CA ALA A 353 -7.79 -39.76 24.04
C ALA A 353 -7.95 -38.78 22.86
N LEU A 354 -8.93 -39.01 21.99
CA LEU A 354 -9.34 -38.13 20.89
C LEU A 354 -9.86 -36.76 21.35
N TRP A 355 -10.21 -36.60 22.64
CA TRP A 355 -10.53 -35.30 23.25
C TRP A 355 -9.30 -34.37 23.30
N PHE A 356 -8.10 -34.94 23.39
CA PHE A 356 -6.84 -34.21 23.55
C PHE A 356 -6.01 -34.14 22.27
N ILE A 357 -6.25 -35.05 21.31
CA ILE A 357 -5.47 -35.17 20.08
C ILE A 357 -6.26 -34.53 18.93
N GLY A 358 -5.99 -33.25 18.65
CA GLY A 358 -6.40 -32.67 17.37
C GLY A 358 -5.69 -33.40 16.23
N VAL A 359 -6.44 -33.94 15.27
CA VAL A 359 -5.84 -34.56 14.09
C VAL A 359 -5.10 -33.49 13.30
N THR A 360 -3.83 -33.77 12.98
CA THR A 360 -2.98 -32.90 12.19
C THR A 360 -3.35 -32.99 10.71
N GLY A 361 -3.36 -31.85 10.02
CA GLY A 361 -3.54 -31.80 8.56
C GLY A 361 -2.19 -31.56 7.87
N THR A 362 -2.08 -31.96 6.61
CA THR A 362 -0.92 -31.64 5.77
C THR A 362 -1.28 -30.55 4.77
N ILE A 363 -0.37 -29.59 4.60
CA ILE A 363 -0.47 -28.58 3.53
C ILE A 363 0.37 -29.03 2.35
N THR A 364 -0.24 -29.05 1.16
CA THR A 364 0.45 -29.26 -0.12
C THR A 364 0.25 -28.06 -1.04
N ASP A 365 1.07 -27.96 -2.09
CA ASP A 365 0.94 -26.95 -3.14
C ASP A 365 0.93 -25.50 -2.61
N TYR A 366 1.70 -25.25 -1.56
CA TYR A 366 1.70 -23.97 -0.85
C TYR A 366 2.32 -22.86 -1.69
N LYS A 367 1.48 -21.93 -2.16
CA LYS A 367 1.85 -20.68 -2.83
C LYS A 367 1.31 -19.50 -2.02
N GLU A 368 1.66 -18.28 -2.41
CA GLU A 368 1.30 -17.07 -1.68
C GLU A 368 -0.23 -16.84 -1.62
N ASN A 369 -0.95 -17.21 -2.69
CA ASN A 369 -2.38 -16.95 -2.85
C ASN A 369 -3.24 -18.22 -2.90
N GLU A 370 -2.65 -19.41 -2.81
CA GLU A 370 -3.38 -20.67 -2.86
C GLU A 370 -2.60 -21.79 -2.16
N PHE A 371 -3.31 -22.73 -1.55
CA PHE A 371 -2.74 -23.93 -0.96
C PHE A 371 -3.82 -25.01 -0.77
N THR A 372 -3.40 -26.26 -0.68
CA THR A 372 -4.31 -27.40 -0.44
C THR A 372 -4.09 -27.96 0.95
N VAL A 373 -5.17 -28.27 1.66
CA VAL A 373 -5.15 -28.92 2.96
C VAL A 373 -5.75 -30.31 2.86
N LYS A 374 -5.03 -31.32 3.34
CA LYS A 374 -5.53 -32.69 3.49
C LYS A 374 -5.66 -33.01 4.98
N THR A 375 -6.81 -33.50 5.39
CA THR A 375 -7.08 -33.87 6.78
C THR A 375 -8.13 -34.99 6.86
N ASN A 376 -8.24 -35.66 8.00
CA ASN A 376 -9.25 -36.68 8.24
C ASN A 376 -9.83 -36.50 9.64
N LEU A 377 -11.10 -36.12 9.73
CA LEU A 377 -11.76 -35.80 10.99
C LEU A 377 -12.48 -37.05 11.53
N PRO A 378 -12.20 -37.50 12.76
CA PRO A 378 -12.94 -38.62 13.36
C PRO A 378 -14.38 -38.25 13.73
N TYR A 379 -14.62 -36.98 14.02
CA TYR A 379 -15.93 -36.40 14.35
C TYR A 379 -16.12 -35.08 13.62
N ASP A 380 -17.35 -34.63 13.52
CA ASP A 380 -17.65 -33.25 13.10
C ASP A 380 -16.79 -32.25 13.89
N GLY A 381 -16.29 -31.23 13.23
CA GLY A 381 -15.31 -30.35 13.85
C GLY A 381 -14.89 -29.17 13.00
N ILE A 382 -13.95 -28.41 13.53
CA ILE A 382 -13.41 -27.22 12.91
C ILE A 382 -11.97 -27.51 12.48
N LEU A 383 -11.71 -27.38 11.19
CA LEU A 383 -10.36 -27.25 10.68
C LEU A 383 -9.84 -25.86 11.04
N PHE A 384 -8.80 -25.81 11.86
CA PHE A 384 -8.08 -24.59 12.21
C PHE A 384 -6.78 -24.50 11.41
N ILE A 385 -6.51 -23.32 10.86
CA ILE A 385 -5.29 -23.02 10.14
C ILE A 385 -4.66 -21.79 10.77
N SER A 386 -3.38 -21.84 11.14
CA SER A 386 -2.63 -20.69 11.66
C SER A 386 -2.25 -19.67 10.56
N GLN A 387 -3.24 -19.37 9.71
CA GLN A 387 -3.25 -18.39 8.65
C GLN A 387 -4.26 -17.32 9.01
N ASN A 388 -3.91 -16.04 8.81
CA ASN A 388 -4.83 -14.95 9.12
C ASN A 388 -6.08 -15.02 8.24
N TRP A 389 -7.24 -14.96 8.87
CA TRP A 389 -8.51 -14.80 8.19
C TRP A 389 -8.54 -13.47 7.46
N TYR A 390 -9.15 -13.45 6.28
CA TYR A 390 -9.46 -12.24 5.53
C TYR A 390 -10.66 -12.53 4.61
N PRO A 391 -11.60 -11.59 4.38
CA PRO A 391 -12.82 -11.84 3.61
C PRO A 391 -12.63 -12.32 2.17
N ALA A 392 -11.44 -12.14 1.61
CA ALA A 392 -11.12 -12.59 0.26
C ALA A 392 -10.50 -14.00 0.18
N TRP A 393 -10.30 -14.68 1.31
CA TRP A 393 -10.02 -16.11 1.31
C TRP A 393 -11.29 -16.90 1.00
N HIS A 394 -11.17 -17.90 0.14
CA HIS A 394 -12.21 -18.87 -0.16
C HIS A 394 -11.67 -20.27 0.06
N ALA A 395 -12.55 -21.19 0.41
CA ALA A 395 -12.26 -22.61 0.53
C ALA A 395 -13.26 -23.39 -0.31
N GLU A 396 -12.80 -24.43 -0.97
CA GLU A 396 -13.66 -25.34 -1.72
C GLU A 396 -13.18 -26.78 -1.59
N GLU A 397 -14.12 -27.71 -1.67
CA GLU A 397 -13.87 -29.14 -1.71
C GLU A 397 -14.71 -29.72 -2.85
N ASN A 398 -14.06 -30.43 -3.78
CA ASN A 398 -14.71 -31.01 -4.95
C ASN A 398 -15.59 -29.99 -5.74
N GLY A 399 -15.10 -28.75 -5.88
CA GLY A 399 -15.79 -27.65 -6.55
C GLY A 399 -16.97 -27.04 -5.77
N LYS A 400 -17.26 -27.52 -4.56
CA LYS A 400 -18.29 -26.95 -3.67
C LYS A 400 -17.63 -25.99 -2.69
N LYS A 401 -18.15 -24.77 -2.59
CA LYS A 401 -17.65 -23.76 -1.65
C LYS A 401 -17.93 -24.18 -0.20
N LEU A 402 -16.91 -24.03 0.64
CA LEU A 402 -17.00 -24.23 2.08
C LEU A 402 -17.08 -22.88 2.78
N LYS A 403 -17.77 -22.84 3.92
CA LYS A 403 -17.85 -21.65 4.77
C LYS A 403 -16.51 -21.47 5.49
N ILE A 404 -15.89 -20.31 5.35
CA ILE A 404 -14.77 -19.89 6.20
C ILE A 404 -15.31 -19.00 7.32
N ILE A 405 -14.95 -19.34 8.55
CA ILE A 405 -15.25 -18.56 9.76
C ILE A 405 -13.96 -18.08 10.43
N ARG A 406 -14.08 -17.07 11.30
CA ARG A 406 -12.97 -16.62 12.14
C ARG A 406 -12.83 -17.52 13.36
N ALA A 407 -11.62 -18.01 13.57
CA ALA A 407 -11.22 -18.87 14.67
C ALA A 407 -10.09 -18.22 15.47
N ASN A 408 -10.14 -18.32 16.80
CA ASN A 408 -9.16 -17.74 17.73
C ASN A 408 -8.77 -16.31 17.34
N TYR A 409 -9.79 -15.49 17.06
CA TYR A 409 -9.71 -14.06 16.74
C TYR A 409 -9.15 -13.71 15.36
N SER A 410 -7.94 -14.19 15.03
CA SER A 410 -7.21 -13.77 13.83
C SER A 410 -7.23 -14.81 12.71
N PHE A 411 -7.61 -16.06 12.96
CA PHE A 411 -7.26 -17.20 12.12
C PHE A 411 -8.43 -17.80 11.34
N ILE A 412 -8.11 -18.59 10.31
CA ILE A 412 -9.09 -19.30 9.49
C ILE A 412 -9.61 -20.54 10.24
N GLY A 413 -10.93 -20.66 10.33
CA GLY A 413 -11.65 -21.87 10.68
C GLY A 413 -12.55 -22.34 9.54
N VAL A 414 -12.66 -23.66 9.32
CA VAL A 414 -13.60 -24.26 8.36
C VAL A 414 -14.38 -25.36 9.07
N PRO A 415 -15.72 -25.24 9.19
CA PRO A 415 -16.56 -26.31 9.72
C PRO A 415 -16.61 -27.48 8.74
N LEU A 416 -16.30 -28.68 9.22
CA LEU A 416 -16.25 -29.92 8.44
C LEU A 416 -16.99 -31.04 9.16
N LYS A 417 -17.55 -31.97 8.37
CA LYS A 417 -18.12 -33.22 8.89
C LYS A 417 -17.02 -34.23 9.18
N ALA A 418 -17.36 -35.31 9.87
CA ALA A 418 -16.46 -36.45 10.02
C ALA A 418 -16.10 -37.05 8.64
N GLY A 419 -14.84 -37.44 8.47
CA GLY A 419 -14.32 -38.09 7.28
C GLY A 419 -13.07 -37.42 6.68
N PRO A 420 -12.57 -37.99 5.56
CA PRO A 420 -11.43 -37.44 4.84
C PRO A 420 -11.82 -36.20 4.04
N HIS A 421 -10.97 -35.17 4.09
CA HIS A 421 -11.17 -33.90 3.40
C HIS A 421 -9.93 -33.48 2.60
N VAL A 422 -10.18 -32.92 1.41
CA VAL A 422 -9.17 -32.29 0.56
C VAL A 422 -9.69 -30.93 0.12
N ILE A 423 -9.18 -29.89 0.78
CA ILE A 423 -9.73 -28.54 0.69
C ILE A 423 -8.73 -27.65 -0.01
N HIS A 424 -9.17 -27.04 -1.10
CA HIS A 424 -8.41 -26.04 -1.83
C HIS A 424 -8.75 -24.65 -1.29
N PHE A 425 -7.73 -23.94 -0.81
CA PHE A 425 -7.83 -22.55 -0.37
C PHE A 425 -7.25 -21.64 -1.44
N TYR A 426 -7.95 -20.55 -1.75
CA TYR A 426 -7.48 -19.56 -2.70
C TYR A 426 -7.91 -18.15 -2.33
N TYR A 427 -7.04 -17.18 -2.58
CA TYR A 427 -7.29 -15.76 -2.36
C TYR A 427 -7.89 -15.14 -3.61
N HIS A 428 -9.12 -14.65 -3.51
CA HIS A 428 -9.80 -13.95 -4.59
C HIS A 428 -10.58 -12.73 -4.09
N SER A 429 -10.14 -11.54 -4.49
CA SER A 429 -10.82 -10.28 -4.18
C SER A 429 -11.57 -9.73 -5.40
N PRO A 430 -12.91 -9.76 -5.42
CA PRO A 430 -13.72 -9.13 -6.47
C PRO A 430 -13.49 -7.61 -6.56
N LEU A 431 -13.07 -6.97 -5.46
CA LEU A 431 -12.80 -5.53 -5.41
C LEU A 431 -11.63 -5.14 -6.32
N ILE A 432 -10.60 -5.98 -6.44
CA ILE A 432 -9.46 -5.72 -7.33
C ILE A 432 -9.90 -5.72 -8.80
N LYS A 433 -10.74 -6.69 -9.19
CA LYS A 433 -11.31 -6.72 -10.55
C LYS A 433 -12.18 -5.50 -10.84
N LYS A 434 -13.03 -5.11 -9.88
CA LYS A 434 -13.89 -3.92 -10.00
C LYS A 434 -13.08 -2.62 -10.07
N SER A 435 -12.05 -2.46 -9.22
CA SER A 435 -11.22 -1.25 -9.21
C SER A 435 -10.39 -1.10 -10.49
N LEU A 436 -9.93 -2.22 -11.06
CA LEU A 436 -9.26 -2.23 -12.35
C LEU A 436 -10.22 -1.77 -13.46
N LEU A 437 -11.44 -2.32 -13.51
CA LEU A 437 -12.45 -1.92 -14.49
C LEU A 437 -12.80 -0.43 -14.39
N VAL A 438 -13.03 0.07 -13.18
CA VAL A 438 -13.32 1.50 -12.94
C VAL A 438 -12.15 2.38 -13.36
N SER A 439 -10.91 1.98 -13.06
CA SER A 439 -9.70 2.69 -13.47
C SER A 439 -9.56 2.77 -14.99
N ILE A 440 -9.79 1.66 -15.69
CA ILE A 440 -9.77 1.59 -17.16
C ILE A 440 -10.89 2.46 -17.74
N ALA A 441 -12.12 2.31 -17.27
CA ALA A 441 -13.27 3.08 -17.76
C ALA A 441 -13.06 4.58 -17.55
N SER A 442 -12.58 5.00 -16.38
CA SER A 442 -12.26 6.39 -16.08
C SER A 442 -11.16 6.92 -17.00
N SER A 443 -10.12 6.12 -17.24
CA SER A 443 -9.03 6.49 -18.17
C SER A 443 -9.54 6.67 -19.60
N ILE A 444 -10.43 5.78 -20.06
CA ILE A 444 -11.08 5.88 -21.38
C ILE A 444 -11.95 7.13 -21.45
N ILE A 445 -12.76 7.42 -20.43
CA ILE A 445 -13.60 8.63 -20.38
C ILE A 445 -12.74 9.88 -20.47
N VAL A 446 -11.64 9.95 -19.71
CA VAL A 446 -10.70 11.08 -19.79
C VAL A 446 -10.13 11.21 -21.20
N LEU A 447 -9.71 10.09 -21.82
CA LEU A 447 -9.20 10.09 -23.18
C LEU A 447 -10.26 10.59 -24.20
N ILE A 448 -11.50 10.12 -24.09
CA ILE A 448 -12.62 10.56 -24.92
C ILE A 448 -12.86 12.06 -24.74
N CYS A 449 -12.91 12.55 -23.50
CA CYS A 449 -13.09 13.97 -23.18
C CYS A 449 -11.96 14.86 -23.74
N LEU A 450 -10.73 14.33 -23.86
CA LEU A 450 -9.61 15.04 -24.48
C LEU A 450 -9.69 15.02 -26.02
N VAL A 451 -10.06 13.89 -26.61
CA VAL A 451 -9.98 13.65 -28.06
C VAL A 451 -11.24 14.13 -28.80
N VAL A 452 -12.44 13.88 -28.27
CA VAL A 452 -13.72 14.17 -28.96
C VAL A 452 -13.91 15.67 -29.22
N PRO A 453 -13.71 16.60 -28.28
CA PRO A 453 -13.81 18.04 -28.56
C PRO A 453 -12.79 18.53 -29.58
N ALA A 454 -11.61 17.90 -29.64
CA ALA A 454 -10.58 18.20 -30.64
C ALA A 454 -11.04 17.81 -32.07
N ILE A 455 -11.72 16.67 -32.20
CA ILE A 455 -12.24 16.15 -33.48
C ILE A 455 -13.54 16.89 -33.90
N PHE A 456 -14.49 17.06 -32.98
CA PHE A 456 -15.87 17.49 -33.29
C PHE A 456 -16.14 18.99 -33.18
N ARG A 457 -15.14 19.83 -32.87
CA ARG A 457 -15.23 21.31 -32.91
C ARG A 457 -15.68 21.90 -34.27
N LYS A 458 -15.89 21.07 -35.30
CA LYS A 458 -16.44 21.44 -36.63
C LYS A 458 -17.94 21.76 -36.64
N ARG A 459 -18.81 21.11 -35.85
CA ARG A 459 -20.28 21.19 -36.05
C ARG A 459 -20.98 22.39 -35.40
N SER A 460 -20.53 22.88 -34.24
CA SER A 460 -21.20 23.99 -33.51
C SER A 460 -21.15 25.34 -34.26
N ARG A 461 -20.11 25.59 -35.07
CA ARG A 461 -20.00 26.83 -35.85
C ARG A 461 -20.86 26.86 -37.11
N SER A 462 -21.28 25.72 -37.69
CA SER A 462 -22.19 25.74 -38.85
C SER A 462 -23.63 25.94 -38.40
N ILE A 463 -24.04 25.35 -37.28
CA ILE A 463 -25.39 25.53 -36.71
C ILE A 463 -25.60 26.98 -36.27
N LYS A 464 -24.63 27.58 -35.54
CA LYS A 464 -24.71 29.03 -35.21
C LYS A 464 -24.74 29.93 -36.44
N ARG A 465 -24.05 29.58 -37.54
CA ARG A 465 -24.08 30.36 -38.79
C ARG A 465 -25.37 30.14 -39.60
N ALA A 466 -25.93 28.93 -39.59
CA ALA A 466 -27.20 28.63 -40.22
C ALA A 466 -28.35 29.34 -39.50
N TYR A 467 -28.31 29.35 -38.16
CA TYR A 467 -29.26 30.09 -37.33
C TYR A 467 -29.14 31.61 -37.53
N GLN A 468 -27.91 32.15 -37.61
CA GLN A 468 -27.71 33.57 -37.90
C GLN A 468 -28.14 33.96 -39.32
N ARG A 469 -27.92 33.11 -40.33
CA ARG A 469 -28.40 33.36 -41.71
C ARG A 469 -29.93 33.32 -41.81
N ALA A 470 -30.57 32.45 -41.04
CA ALA A 470 -32.02 32.38 -40.93
C ALA A 470 -32.62 33.63 -40.26
N ILE A 471 -31.92 34.21 -39.29
CA ILE A 471 -32.32 35.49 -38.65
C ILE A 471 -32.05 36.69 -39.56
N ASP A 472 -30.93 36.70 -40.29
CA ASP A 472 -30.51 37.84 -41.11
C ASP A 472 -31.19 37.89 -42.51
N GLY A 473 -32.17 37.02 -42.78
CA GLY A 473 -33.01 37.08 -43.99
C GLY A 473 -32.27 36.90 -45.32
N LYS A 474 -31.07 36.31 -45.30
CA LYS A 474 -30.28 36.01 -46.51
C LYS A 474 -30.33 34.50 -46.77
N ALA A 475 -31.39 34.08 -47.46
CA ALA A 475 -31.44 32.78 -48.12
C ALA A 475 -30.46 32.77 -49.30
#